data_AF-A0A132GRW8-F1
#
_entry.id   AF-A0A132GRW8-F1
#
_cell.length_a   1.000
_cell.length_b   1.000
_cell.length_c   1.000
_cell.angle_alpha   90.00
_cell.angle_beta   90.00
_cell.angle_gamma   90.00
#
_symmetry.space_group_name_H-M   'P 1'
#
loop_
_entity.id
_entity.type
_entity.pdbx_description
1 polymer ?
#
loop_
_entity_poly.entity_id
_entity_poly.type
_entity_poly.pdbx_seq_one_letter_code
_entity_poly.pdbx_strand_id
1 'polypeptide(L)'
;MYKGVINFTRRVRDLDRTPEYWQSESYNERITIIEAVVMDKTKYPPTKKLQSVREGIFKVPPRITIEDLLDLSKALCSWYKIECFQIAINRKDNTAHMLFDWIDRETGKSVYYNTSESLLLTVFVLRFLNLPKPEITRTWIRYYLLWDYNEKQNAFKMLLDYVKHTRPPEFIYRLTCELTTYGELLCKGLVK
;
A
#
# COMPACT_ATOMS: atom_id res chain seq x y z
N MET A 1 -16.47 -6.76 -6.69
CA MET A 1 -15.30 -6.91 -5.78
C MET A 1 -14.06 -6.76 -6.65
N TYR A 2 -13.37 -5.62 -6.57
CA TYR A 2 -12.19 -5.38 -7.40
C TYR A 2 -11.12 -6.40 -7.03
N LYS A 3 -10.69 -7.23 -7.98
CA LYS A 3 -9.47 -8.04 -7.83
C LYS A 3 -8.31 -7.03 -7.78
N GLY A 4 -7.95 -6.61 -6.57
CA GLY A 4 -6.88 -5.66 -6.33
C GLY A 4 -5.58 -6.22 -6.89
N VAL A 5 -4.69 -5.33 -7.35
CA VAL A 5 -3.34 -5.76 -7.77
C VAL A 5 -2.61 -6.48 -6.64
N ILE A 6 -2.96 -6.13 -5.39
CA ILE A 6 -2.63 -6.89 -4.19
C ILE A 6 -3.92 -7.48 -3.63
N ASN A 7 -3.88 -8.78 -3.36
CA ASN A 7 -4.95 -9.48 -2.66
C ASN A 7 -4.48 -9.81 -1.25
N PHE A 8 -5.17 -9.27 -0.25
CA PHE A 8 -4.95 -9.62 1.14
C PHE A 8 -5.89 -10.73 1.56
N THR A 9 -5.33 -11.85 1.98
CA THR A 9 -6.09 -12.99 2.49
C THR A 9 -5.64 -13.35 3.89
N ARG A 10 -6.57 -13.78 4.73
CA ARG A 10 -6.22 -14.30 6.06
C ARG A 10 -5.26 -15.48 5.91
N ARG A 11 -4.20 -15.50 6.72
CA ARG A 11 -3.25 -16.63 6.79
C ARG A 11 -3.15 -17.10 8.25
N VAL A 12 -2.93 -18.41 8.42
CA VAL A 12 -2.83 -19.07 9.74
C VAL A 12 -1.58 -19.95 9.88
N ARG A 13 -0.57 -19.70 9.04
CA ARG A 13 0.70 -20.44 8.96
C ARG A 13 1.73 -19.59 8.25
N ASP A 14 2.99 -20.02 8.33
CA ASP A 14 4.11 -19.45 7.58
C ASP A 14 3.84 -19.43 6.07
N LEU A 15 4.54 -18.54 5.38
CA LEU A 15 4.65 -18.57 3.93
C LEU A 15 5.40 -19.83 3.48
N ASP A 16 5.01 -20.35 2.33
CA ASP A 16 5.71 -21.48 1.72
C ASP A 16 7.12 -21.00 1.28
N ARG A 17 8.16 -21.73 1.67
CA ARG A 17 9.55 -21.31 1.39
C ARG A 17 9.87 -21.44 -0.10
N THR A 18 10.49 -20.40 -0.65
CA THR A 18 11.06 -20.37 -2.00
C THR A 18 12.57 -20.10 -1.92
N PRO A 19 13.33 -20.20 -3.04
CA PRO A 19 14.74 -19.80 -3.03
C PRO A 19 14.98 -18.35 -2.62
N GLU A 20 13.98 -17.49 -2.83
CA GLU A 20 13.98 -16.08 -2.45
C GLU A 20 13.00 -15.88 -1.30
N TYR A 21 13.49 -16.12 -0.09
CA TYR A 21 12.69 -16.11 1.13
C TYR A 21 13.40 -15.33 2.23
N TRP A 22 12.63 -14.52 2.95
CA TRP A 22 13.07 -13.81 4.14
C TRP A 22 12.03 -13.96 5.25
N GLN A 23 12.53 -14.08 6.48
CA GLN A 23 11.72 -14.24 7.69
C GLN A 23 12.44 -13.61 8.86
N SER A 24 11.76 -12.72 9.60
CA SER A 24 12.21 -12.25 10.90
C SER A 24 11.72 -13.17 12.02
N GLU A 25 10.46 -13.61 11.97
CA GLU A 25 9.84 -14.52 12.94
C GLU A 25 8.94 -15.53 12.25
N SER A 26 8.74 -16.69 12.87
CA SER A 26 7.66 -17.61 12.50
C SER A 26 6.29 -17.01 12.81
N TYR A 27 5.26 -17.55 12.17
CA TYR A 27 3.87 -17.24 12.42
C TYR A 27 3.52 -17.42 13.90
N ASN A 28 3.97 -18.50 14.52
CA ASN A 28 3.67 -18.80 15.92
C ASN A 28 4.30 -17.76 16.85
N GLU A 29 5.57 -17.42 16.66
CA GLU A 29 6.25 -16.38 17.43
C GLU A 29 5.54 -15.03 17.26
N ARG A 30 5.18 -14.65 16.02
CA ARG A 30 4.48 -13.40 15.75
C ARG A 30 3.08 -13.35 16.38
N ILE A 31 2.36 -14.47 16.38
CA ILE A 31 1.06 -14.57 17.06
C ILE A 31 1.20 -14.34 18.55
N THR A 32 2.20 -14.93 19.22
CA THR A 32 2.44 -14.67 20.64
C THR A 32 2.68 -13.18 20.92
N ILE A 33 3.44 -12.49 20.06
CA ILE A 33 3.66 -11.04 20.16
C ILE A 33 2.34 -10.28 20.00
N ILE A 34 1.53 -10.64 18.99
CA ILE A 34 0.21 -10.03 18.76
C ILE A 34 -0.69 -10.20 19.98
N GLU A 35 -0.78 -11.41 20.53
CA GLU A 35 -1.64 -11.72 21.67
C GLU A 35 -1.24 -10.93 22.92
N ALA A 36 0.06 -10.79 23.17
CA ALA A 36 0.59 -9.97 24.26
C ALA A 36 0.22 -8.48 24.08
N VAL A 37 0.36 -7.94 22.86
CA VAL A 37 0.00 -6.55 22.55
C VAL A 37 -1.51 -6.30 22.73
N VAL A 38 -2.36 -7.20 22.20
CA VAL A 38 -3.82 -7.07 22.32
C VAL A 38 -4.23 -7.12 23.80
N MET A 39 -3.69 -8.07 24.56
CA MET A 39 -3.96 -8.20 26.00
C MET A 39 -3.53 -6.95 26.76
N ASP A 40 -2.31 -6.44 26.52
CA ASP A 40 -1.80 -5.25 27.19
C ASP A 40 -2.68 -4.02 26.94
N LYS A 41 -3.04 -3.76 25.68
CA LYS A 41 -3.75 -2.53 25.29
C LYS A 41 -5.25 -2.60 25.51
N THR A 42 -5.89 -3.74 25.29
CA THR A 42 -7.36 -3.86 25.36
C THR A 42 -7.84 -4.43 26.69
N LYS A 43 -6.96 -5.06 27.49
CA LYS A 43 -7.29 -5.84 28.70
C LYS A 43 -8.15 -7.07 28.45
N TYR A 44 -8.33 -7.46 27.19
CA TYR A 44 -9.05 -8.66 26.79
C TYR A 44 -8.18 -9.53 25.89
N PRO A 45 -8.32 -10.87 25.95
CA PRO A 45 -7.66 -11.74 25.00
C PRO A 45 -8.19 -11.51 23.57
N PRO A 46 -7.36 -11.71 22.54
CA PRO A 46 -7.80 -11.61 21.16
C PRO A 46 -8.89 -12.64 20.86
N THR A 47 -9.93 -12.18 20.15
CA THR A 47 -11.04 -13.06 19.76
C THR A 47 -10.63 -13.94 18.57
N LYS A 48 -11.24 -15.13 18.43
CA LYS A 48 -11.03 -16.00 17.24
C LYS A 48 -11.38 -15.33 15.89
N LYS A 49 -12.16 -14.24 15.92
CA LYS A 49 -12.53 -13.44 14.74
C LYS A 49 -11.48 -12.39 14.38
N LEU A 50 -10.49 -12.14 15.23
CA LEU A 50 -9.42 -11.20 14.97
C LEU A 50 -8.54 -11.75 13.84
N GLN A 51 -8.70 -11.19 12.65
CA GLN A 51 -7.89 -11.53 11.47
C GLN A 51 -6.58 -10.72 11.51
N SER A 52 -5.76 -10.99 12.53
CA SER A 52 -4.54 -10.25 12.85
C SER A 52 -3.41 -10.48 11.85
N VAL A 53 -3.39 -11.61 11.16
CA VAL A 53 -2.35 -11.91 10.17
C VAL A 53 -2.97 -12.08 8.78
N ARG A 54 -2.41 -11.36 7.80
CA ARG A 54 -2.83 -11.42 6.40
C ARG A 54 -1.63 -11.52 5.48
N GLU A 55 -1.79 -12.32 4.44
CA GLU A 55 -0.86 -12.45 3.33
C GLU A 55 -1.29 -11.52 2.21
N GLY A 56 -0.40 -10.63 1.78
CA GLY A 56 -0.54 -9.85 0.55
C GLY A 56 0.12 -10.58 -0.61
N ILE A 57 -0.64 -10.81 -1.68
CA ILE A 57 -0.17 -11.51 -2.89
C ILE A 57 -0.33 -10.59 -4.10
N PHE A 58 0.76 -10.40 -4.85
CA PHE A 58 0.76 -9.59 -6.07
C PHE A 58 1.84 -10.01 -7.06
N LYS A 59 1.68 -9.65 -8.34
CA LYS A 59 2.67 -9.92 -9.39
C LYS A 59 3.84 -8.95 -9.29
N VAL A 60 5.05 -9.46 -9.47
CA VAL A 60 6.29 -8.67 -9.49
C VAL A 60 7.13 -9.03 -10.72
N PRO A 61 7.73 -8.06 -11.43
CA PRO A 61 8.65 -8.37 -12.53
C PRO A 61 9.94 -9.01 -12.00
N PRO A 62 10.72 -9.71 -12.86
CA PRO A 62 11.96 -10.38 -12.46
C PRO A 62 12.98 -9.48 -11.75
N ARG A 63 12.95 -8.16 -12.03
CA ARG A 63 13.85 -7.17 -11.42
C ARG A 63 13.60 -6.91 -9.93
N ILE A 64 12.43 -7.24 -9.38
CA ILE A 64 12.11 -6.99 -7.96
C ILE A 64 12.77 -8.06 -7.11
N THR A 65 13.49 -7.64 -6.07
CA THR A 65 14.26 -8.46 -5.13
C THR A 65 13.59 -8.56 -3.77
N ILE A 66 14.15 -9.37 -2.86
CA ILE A 66 13.71 -9.42 -1.46
C ILE A 66 14.00 -8.10 -0.76
N GLU A 67 15.12 -7.45 -1.08
CA GLU A 67 15.52 -6.15 -0.53
C GLU A 67 14.50 -5.06 -0.88
N ASP A 68 14.03 -5.02 -2.14
CA ASP A 68 12.96 -4.08 -2.54
C ASP A 68 11.67 -4.27 -1.72
N LEU A 69 11.33 -5.54 -1.42
CA LEU A 69 10.16 -5.87 -0.62
C LEU A 69 10.36 -5.60 0.88
N LEU A 70 11.59 -5.66 1.38
CA LEU A 70 11.94 -5.24 2.73
C LEU A 70 11.81 -3.73 2.89
N ASP A 71 12.25 -2.96 1.89
CA ASP A 71 12.06 -1.51 1.91
C ASP A 71 10.59 -1.12 1.78
N LEU A 72 9.82 -1.84 0.95
CA LEU A 72 8.37 -1.71 0.91
C LEU A 72 7.74 -2.01 2.28
N SER A 73 8.19 -3.07 2.97
CA SER A 73 7.71 -3.42 4.30
C SER A 73 7.88 -2.29 5.31
N LYS A 74 9.07 -1.67 5.36
CA LYS A 74 9.32 -0.53 6.26
C LYS A 74 8.38 0.63 5.95
N ALA A 75 8.17 0.91 4.67
CA ALA A 75 7.30 1.99 4.24
C ALA A 75 5.82 1.69 4.56
N LEU A 76 5.35 0.46 4.33
CA LEU A 76 4.01 0.02 4.75
C LEU A 76 3.81 0.12 6.27
N CYS A 77 4.82 -0.23 7.07
CA CYS A 77 4.77 -0.06 8.51
C CYS A 77 4.58 1.41 8.91
N SER A 78 5.36 2.32 8.33
CA SER A 78 5.28 3.76 8.64
C SER A 78 3.95 4.40 8.22
N TRP A 79 3.44 4.09 7.04
CA TRP A 79 2.27 4.78 6.46
C TRP A 79 0.94 4.11 6.82
N TYR A 80 0.97 2.78 6.96
CA TYR A 80 -0.25 1.97 7.08
C TYR A 80 -0.32 1.22 8.42
N LYS A 81 0.73 1.27 9.26
CA LYS A 81 0.81 0.56 10.55
C LYS A 81 0.64 -0.97 10.42
N ILE A 82 1.07 -1.54 9.29
CA ILE A 82 1.12 -3.00 9.08
C ILE A 82 2.58 -3.45 9.00
N GLU A 83 2.92 -4.49 9.76
CA GLU A 83 4.31 -4.93 9.92
C GLU A 83 4.52 -6.24 9.17
N CYS A 84 5.44 -6.27 8.19
CA CYS A 84 5.77 -7.51 7.49
C CYS A 84 6.82 -8.29 8.26
N PHE A 85 6.61 -9.59 8.41
CA PHE A 85 7.53 -10.49 9.11
C PHE A 85 7.99 -11.70 8.28
N GLN A 86 7.39 -11.92 7.11
CA GLN A 86 7.86 -12.90 6.13
C GLN A 86 7.63 -12.42 4.71
N ILE A 87 8.57 -12.74 3.82
CA ILE A 87 8.52 -12.41 2.40
C ILE A 87 8.97 -13.66 1.63
N ALA A 88 8.25 -14.00 0.56
CA ALA A 88 8.65 -15.02 -0.38
C ALA A 88 8.38 -14.56 -1.81
N ILE A 89 9.28 -14.87 -2.74
CA ILE A 89 9.03 -14.66 -4.17
C ILE A 89 8.97 -16.01 -4.87
N ASN A 90 7.87 -16.28 -5.55
CA ASN A 90 7.72 -17.43 -6.43
C ASN A 90 8.00 -17.03 -7.87
N ARG A 91 9.15 -17.44 -8.39
CA ARG A 91 9.57 -17.15 -9.79
C ARG A 91 8.92 -18.03 -10.84
N LYS A 92 8.20 -19.10 -10.47
CA LYS A 92 7.46 -19.91 -11.44
C LYS A 92 6.30 -19.11 -12.05
N ASP A 93 5.70 -18.22 -11.28
CA ASP A 93 4.59 -17.39 -11.72
C ASP A 93 4.81 -15.89 -11.44
N ASN A 94 5.99 -15.50 -10.98
CA ASN A 94 6.38 -14.12 -10.70
C ASN A 94 5.44 -13.42 -9.69
N THR A 95 5.20 -14.09 -8.56
CA THR A 95 4.39 -13.56 -7.45
C THR A 95 5.23 -13.28 -6.22
N ALA A 96 4.98 -12.15 -5.59
CA ALA A 96 5.46 -11.86 -4.24
C ALA A 96 4.35 -12.19 -3.25
N HIS A 97 4.76 -12.83 -2.15
CA HIS A 97 3.96 -13.15 -0.99
C HIS A 97 4.58 -12.43 0.20
N MET A 98 3.79 -11.62 0.91
CA MET A 98 4.24 -10.87 2.08
C MET A 98 3.27 -11.10 3.22
N LEU A 99 3.77 -11.55 4.37
CA LEU A 99 2.95 -11.87 5.54
C LEU A 99 3.03 -10.72 6.54
N PHE A 100 1.88 -10.17 6.88
CA PHE A 100 1.75 -8.96 7.68
C PHE A 100 0.97 -9.20 8.97
N ASP A 101 1.42 -8.56 10.04
CA ASP A 101 0.65 -8.25 11.23
C ASP A 101 -0.19 -6.98 10.99
N TRP A 102 -1.50 -7.10 11.21
CA TRP A 102 -2.51 -6.06 11.03
C TRP A 102 -3.01 -5.50 12.36
N ILE A 103 -2.25 -5.62 13.43
CA ILE A 103 -2.56 -5.01 14.73
C ILE A 103 -1.80 -3.70 14.90
N ASP A 104 -2.53 -2.63 15.18
CA ASP A 104 -1.93 -1.36 15.58
C ASP A 104 -1.32 -1.54 16.99
N ARG A 105 0.01 -1.46 17.09
CA ARG A 105 0.79 -1.64 18.32
C ARG A 105 0.41 -0.65 19.42
N GLU A 106 -0.10 0.52 19.07
CA GLU A 106 -0.46 1.57 20.03
C GLU A 106 -1.81 1.25 20.70
N THR A 107 -2.75 0.70 19.94
CA THR A 107 -4.13 0.50 20.40
C THR A 107 -4.50 -0.96 20.69
N GLY A 108 -3.71 -1.92 20.20
CA GLY A 108 -4.00 -3.35 20.23
C GLY A 108 -5.22 -3.75 19.40
N LYS A 109 -5.72 -2.86 18.54
CA LYS A 109 -6.87 -3.13 17.66
C LYS A 109 -6.39 -3.49 16.26
N SER A 110 -7.22 -4.26 15.54
CA SER A 110 -6.98 -4.51 14.12
C SER A 110 -7.03 -3.21 13.34
N VAL A 111 -6.05 -3.00 12.48
CA VAL A 111 -6.10 -1.98 11.44
C VAL A 111 -7.20 -2.36 10.44
N TYR A 112 -8.05 -1.41 10.13
CA TYR A 112 -9.14 -1.56 9.17
C TYR A 112 -9.04 -0.46 8.13
N TYR A 113 -9.07 -0.85 6.86
CA TYR A 113 -9.13 0.08 5.74
C TYR A 113 -10.50 0.02 5.09
N ASN A 114 -11.10 1.18 4.87
CA ASN A 114 -12.23 1.30 3.98
C ASN A 114 -11.78 1.06 2.51
N THR A 115 -12.75 1.03 1.60
CA THR A 115 -12.47 0.77 0.17
C THR A 115 -11.47 1.76 -0.43
N SER A 116 -11.57 3.05 -0.10
CA SER A 116 -10.67 4.08 -0.61
C SER A 116 -9.25 3.94 -0.06
N GLU A 117 -9.10 3.67 1.23
CA GLU A 117 -7.81 3.41 1.87
C GLU A 117 -7.14 2.16 1.31
N SER A 118 -7.92 1.09 1.06
CA SER A 118 -7.42 -0.13 0.43
C SER A 118 -6.92 0.11 -1.00
N LEU A 119 -7.61 0.97 -1.75
CA LEU A 119 -7.18 1.37 -3.10
C LEU A 119 -5.93 2.26 -3.05
N LEU A 120 -5.83 3.17 -2.08
CA LEU A 120 -4.61 3.96 -1.86
C LEU A 120 -3.42 3.08 -1.48
N LEU A 121 -3.59 2.10 -0.59
CA LEU A 121 -2.54 1.13 -0.26
C LEU A 121 -2.08 0.38 -1.52
N THR A 122 -3.01 -0.02 -2.38
CA THR A 122 -2.65 -0.65 -3.66
C THR A 122 -1.83 0.30 -4.54
N VAL A 123 -2.27 1.56 -4.70
CA VAL A 123 -1.51 2.57 -5.47
C VAL A 123 -0.12 2.79 -4.88
N PHE A 124 -0.02 2.83 -3.55
CA PHE A 124 1.24 2.98 -2.84
C PHE A 124 2.25 1.90 -3.25
N VAL A 125 1.88 0.62 -3.15
CA VAL A 125 2.77 -0.48 -3.53
C VAL A 125 3.13 -0.43 -5.01
N LEU A 126 2.16 -0.14 -5.89
CA LEU A 126 2.42 -0.01 -7.32
C LEU A 126 3.45 1.07 -7.62
N ARG A 127 3.34 2.23 -6.97
CA ARG A 127 4.29 3.34 -7.13
C ARG A 127 5.64 3.01 -6.53
N PHE A 128 5.65 2.51 -5.30
CA PHE A 128 6.87 2.20 -4.57
C PHE A 128 7.76 1.22 -5.34
N LEU A 129 7.16 0.15 -5.87
CA LEU A 129 7.88 -0.85 -6.66
C LEU A 129 7.95 -0.53 -8.16
N ASN A 130 7.40 0.60 -8.61
CA ASN A 130 7.29 1.00 -10.01
C ASN A 130 6.67 -0.12 -10.90
N LEU A 131 5.53 -0.65 -10.47
CA LEU A 131 4.76 -1.68 -11.15
C LEU A 131 3.78 -1.05 -12.16
N PRO A 132 3.41 -1.80 -13.22
CA PRO A 132 2.46 -1.30 -14.21
C PRO A 132 1.10 -0.98 -13.57
N LYS A 133 0.47 0.09 -14.06
CA LYS A 133 -0.88 0.47 -13.65
C LYS A 133 -1.89 -0.56 -14.18
N PRO A 134 -2.98 -0.85 -13.47
CA PRO A 134 -4.06 -1.67 -14.00
C PRO A 134 -4.64 -1.07 -15.29
N GLU A 135 -4.93 -1.90 -16.28
CA GLU A 135 -5.47 -1.45 -17.58
C GLU A 135 -6.88 -0.83 -17.51
N ILE A 136 -7.63 -1.04 -16.42
CA ILE A 136 -9.02 -0.59 -16.27
C ILE A 136 -9.12 0.83 -15.64
N THR A 137 -9.10 1.82 -16.54
CA THR A 137 -9.92 3.03 -16.70
C THR A 137 -10.50 3.79 -15.47
N ARG A 138 -10.16 5.09 -15.40
CA ARG A 138 -10.73 6.20 -14.59
C ARG A 138 -10.68 6.08 -13.06
N THR A 139 -11.13 4.98 -12.46
CA THR A 139 -11.23 4.87 -10.99
C THR A 139 -9.87 5.01 -10.31
N TRP A 140 -8.82 4.43 -10.91
CA TRP A 140 -7.46 4.49 -10.34
C TRP A 140 -6.83 5.87 -10.43
N ILE A 141 -7.11 6.67 -11.47
CA ILE A 141 -6.49 7.99 -11.67
C ILE A 141 -6.69 8.87 -10.44
N ARG A 142 -7.91 8.87 -9.88
CA ARG A 142 -8.22 9.58 -8.64
C ARG A 142 -7.28 9.16 -7.50
N TYR A 143 -7.05 7.87 -7.30
CA TYR A 143 -6.18 7.37 -6.23
C TYR A 143 -4.69 7.65 -6.48
N TYR A 144 -4.26 7.67 -7.74
CA TYR A 144 -2.91 8.12 -8.09
C TYR A 144 -2.70 9.60 -7.79
N LEU A 145 -3.69 10.46 -8.08
CA LEU A 145 -3.64 11.88 -7.76
C LEU A 145 -3.72 12.13 -6.24
N LEU A 146 -4.63 11.42 -5.55
CA LEU A 146 -4.74 11.47 -4.10
C LEU A 146 -3.43 11.08 -3.42
N TRP A 147 -2.75 10.05 -3.92
CA TRP A 147 -1.44 9.67 -3.41
C TRP A 147 -0.42 10.81 -3.55
N ASP A 148 -0.25 11.37 -4.76
CA ASP A 148 0.70 12.47 -4.99
C ASP A 148 0.41 13.69 -4.11
N TYR A 149 -0.87 14.02 -3.95
CA TYR A 149 -1.32 15.12 -3.10
C TYR A 149 -1.04 14.88 -1.62
N ASN A 150 -1.28 13.66 -1.12
CA ASN A 150 -1.03 13.30 0.28
C ASN A 150 0.47 13.22 0.58
N GLU A 151 1.27 12.75 -0.37
CA GLU A 151 2.72 12.70 -0.24
C GLU A 151 3.33 14.13 -0.30
N LYS A 152 2.83 14.98 -1.20
CA LYS A 152 3.28 16.36 -1.39
C LYS A 152 2.10 17.28 -1.71
N GLN A 153 1.62 18.00 -0.71
CA GLN A 153 0.46 18.90 -0.84
C GLN A 153 0.65 19.99 -1.91
N ASN A 154 1.88 20.36 -2.23
CA ASN A 154 2.20 21.36 -3.25
C ASN A 154 2.48 20.76 -4.64
N ALA A 155 2.28 19.46 -4.87
CA ALA A 155 2.62 18.79 -6.14
C ALA A 155 1.97 19.46 -7.37
N PHE A 156 0.70 19.84 -7.29
CA PHE A 156 0.00 20.53 -8.39
C PHE A 156 0.57 21.92 -8.66
N LYS A 157 0.94 22.66 -7.61
CA LYS A 157 1.60 23.97 -7.74
C LYS A 157 2.97 23.82 -8.38
N MET A 158 3.77 22.84 -7.96
CA MET A 158 5.08 22.56 -8.56
C MET A 158 4.96 22.23 -10.05
N LEU A 159 3.95 21.46 -10.45
CA LEU A 159 3.69 21.16 -11.85
C LEU A 159 3.33 22.43 -12.65
N LEU A 160 2.48 23.30 -12.10
CA LEU A 160 2.13 24.57 -12.74
C LEU A 160 3.32 25.50 -12.90
N ASP A 161 4.14 25.64 -11.86
CA ASP A 161 5.34 26.46 -11.88
C ASP A 161 6.31 25.94 -12.97
N TYR A 162 6.52 24.61 -13.03
CA TYR A 162 7.33 23.99 -14.07
C TYR A 162 6.82 24.28 -15.48
N VAL A 163 5.52 24.06 -15.72
CA VAL A 163 4.91 24.30 -17.03
C VAL A 163 5.01 25.77 -17.41
N LYS A 164 4.78 26.70 -16.46
CA LYS A 164 4.98 28.15 -16.68
C LYS A 164 6.40 28.47 -17.13
N HIS A 165 7.40 27.86 -16.50
CA HIS A 165 8.81 28.07 -16.85
C HIS A 165 9.18 27.58 -18.26
N THR A 166 8.51 26.54 -18.76
CA THR A 166 8.74 26.04 -20.12
C THR A 166 8.16 26.92 -21.23
N ARG A 167 7.43 28.00 -20.89
CA ARG A 167 6.80 28.94 -21.83
C ARG A 167 6.01 28.24 -22.95
N PRO A 168 5.07 27.33 -22.62
CA PRO A 168 4.29 26.61 -23.62
C PRO A 168 3.29 27.56 -24.32
N PRO A 169 2.66 27.13 -25.43
CA PRO A 169 1.56 27.88 -26.02
C PRO A 169 0.46 28.18 -24.99
N GLU A 170 -0.17 29.35 -25.12
CA GLU A 170 -1.20 29.84 -24.18
C GLU A 170 -2.30 28.80 -23.93
N PHE A 171 -2.75 28.12 -24.99
CA PHE A 171 -3.74 27.05 -24.90
C PHE A 171 -3.30 25.92 -23.96
N ILE A 172 -2.04 25.49 -24.05
CA ILE A 172 -1.49 24.41 -23.24
C ILE A 172 -1.34 24.85 -21.78
N TYR A 173 -0.88 26.07 -21.54
CA TYR A 173 -0.80 26.61 -20.19
C TYR A 173 -2.17 26.67 -19.51
N ARG A 174 -3.16 27.28 -20.18
CA ARG A 174 -4.54 27.37 -19.68
C ARG A 174 -5.15 25.99 -19.40
N LEU A 175 -5.03 25.05 -20.35
CA LEU A 175 -5.53 23.69 -20.17
C LEU A 175 -4.88 23.01 -18.96
N THR A 176 -3.58 23.22 -18.75
CA THR A 176 -2.86 22.68 -17.59
C THR A 176 -3.41 23.27 -16.29
N CYS A 177 -3.61 24.59 -16.21
CA CYS A 177 -4.22 25.26 -15.05
C CYS A 177 -5.57 24.65 -14.66
N GLU A 178 -6.45 24.43 -15.64
CA GLU A 178 -7.76 23.82 -15.40
C GLU A 178 -7.63 22.38 -14.89
N LEU A 179 -6.77 21.56 -15.52
CA LEU A 179 -6.55 20.17 -15.13
C LEU A 179 -5.95 20.04 -13.73
N THR A 180 -4.96 20.87 -13.38
CA THR A 180 -4.35 20.86 -12.04
C THR A 180 -5.31 21.37 -10.98
N THR A 181 -6.10 22.40 -11.28
CA THR A 181 -7.11 22.93 -10.35
C THR A 181 -8.19 21.86 -10.09
N TYR A 182 -8.70 21.23 -11.15
CA TYR A 182 -9.63 20.12 -11.01
C TYR A 182 -9.02 18.96 -10.22
N GLY A 183 -7.76 18.58 -10.49
CA GLY A 183 -7.03 17.55 -9.76
C GLY A 183 -6.90 17.86 -8.26
N GLU A 184 -6.58 19.10 -7.90
CA GLU A 184 -6.47 19.54 -6.50
C GLU A 184 -7.84 19.53 -5.81
N LEU A 185 -8.88 20.07 -6.45
CA LEU A 185 -10.25 20.05 -5.93
C LEU A 185 -10.75 18.62 -5.75
N LEU A 186 -10.40 17.71 -6.67
CA LEU A 186 -10.74 16.28 -6.59
C LEU A 186 -10.09 15.64 -5.37
N CYS A 187 -8.81 15.95 -5.12
CA CYS A 187 -8.07 15.44 -3.96
C CYS A 187 -8.60 15.98 -2.63
N LYS A 188 -9.09 17.23 -2.62
CA LYS A 188 -9.79 17.84 -1.48
C LYS A 188 -11.23 17.34 -1.31
N GLY A 189 -11.73 16.50 -2.20
CA GLY A 189 -13.10 15.97 -2.16
C GLY A 189 -14.18 16.99 -2.52
N LEU A 190 -13.81 18.11 -3.14
CA LEU A 190 -14.72 19.19 -3.54
C LEU A 190 -15.38 18.92 -4.89
N VAL A 191 -14.79 18.04 -5.71
CA VAL A 191 -15.34 17.57 -6.98
C VAL A 191 -15.22 16.04 -7.11
N LYS A 192 -15.90 15.45 -8.10
CA LYS A 192 -15.93 14.01 -8.37
C LYS A 192 -15.18 13.65 -9.64
#